data_AF-A0AAD5EGT2-F1
#
_entry.id   AF-A0AAD5EGT2-F1
#
_cell.length_a   1.000
_cell.length_b   1.000
_cell.length_c   1.000
_cell.angle_alpha   90.00
_cell.angle_beta   90.00
_cell.angle_gamma   90.00
#
_symmetry.space_group_name_H-M   'P 1'
#
loop_
_entity.id
_entity.type
_entity.pdbx_description
1 polymer ?
#
loop_
_entity_poly.entity_id
_entity_poly.type
_entity_poly.pdbx_seq_one_letter_code
_entity_poly.pdbx_strand_id
1 'polypeptide(L)'
;MSTLKLGALLVRTLAKPVANSIKTQAKQHATFRDFCINVAQISHRMEMNMKMKFLGYRKEVIRPLNDTKAIEAGANFLSESFIFGVAASIILAENWRSRVSARDRRNLVDDSLEKLETETNNLRESIQTMQSGQASLQSRLEEATQENEQLRKMLDEVSP
;
A
#
# COMPACT_ATOMS: atom_id res chain seq x y z
N MET A 1 -0.99 6.73 -21.61
CA MET A 1 -0.16 7.82 -22.21
C MET A 1 -0.53 9.23 -21.75
N SER A 2 -1.73 9.49 -21.22
CA SER A 2 -2.19 10.85 -20.90
C SER A 2 -1.61 11.46 -19.62
N THR A 3 -1.35 10.65 -18.58
CA THR A 3 -0.83 11.13 -17.29
C THR A 3 0.61 11.67 -17.37
N LEU A 4 1.48 10.99 -18.11
CA LEU A 4 2.87 11.43 -18.33
C LEU A 4 2.94 12.76 -19.10
N LYS A 5 2.07 12.94 -20.10
CA LYS A 5 1.99 14.19 -20.88
C LYS A 5 1.47 15.36 -20.03
N LEU A 6 0.46 15.11 -19.20
CA LEU A 6 -0.06 16.11 -18.26
C LEU A 6 0.96 16.48 -17.19
N GLY A 7 1.66 15.50 -16.62
CA GLY A 7 2.74 15.74 -15.65
C GLY A 7 3.88 16.56 -16.25
N ALA A 8 4.32 16.22 -17.46
CA ALA A 8 5.37 16.98 -18.17
C ALA A 8 4.94 18.44 -18.48
N LEU A 9 3.67 18.65 -18.84
CA LEU A 9 3.13 20.00 -19.02
C LEU A 9 3.10 20.78 -17.71
N LEU A 10 2.64 20.17 -16.62
CA LEU A 10 2.56 20.78 -15.28
C LEU A 10 3.94 21.20 -14.76
N VAL A 11 4.94 20.34 -14.90
CA VAL A 11 6.33 20.67 -14.56
C VAL A 11 6.79 21.88 -15.37
N ARG A 12 6.54 21.89 -16.68
CA ARG A 12 6.96 22.99 -17.56
C ARG A 12 6.23 24.31 -17.27
N THR A 13 4.94 24.27 -16.91
CA THR A 13 4.17 25.48 -16.58
C THR A 13 4.49 26.03 -15.20
N LEU A 14 4.86 25.21 -14.22
CA LEU A 14 5.19 25.66 -12.87
C LEU A 14 6.68 25.98 -12.68
N ALA A 15 7.60 25.29 -13.37
CA ALA A 15 9.04 25.49 -13.18
C ALA A 15 9.48 26.91 -13.53
N LYS A 16 9.01 27.45 -14.66
CA LYS A 16 9.36 28.80 -15.11
C LYS A 16 8.89 29.92 -14.17
N PRO A 17 7.61 30.01 -13.76
CA PRO A 17 7.17 31.07 -12.86
C PRO A 17 7.82 30.96 -11.48
N VAL A 18 8.04 29.73 -10.98
CA VAL A 18 8.72 29.52 -9.69
C VAL A 18 10.19 29.96 -9.77
N ALA A 19 10.92 29.54 -10.81
CA ALA A 19 12.30 29.98 -11.03
C ALA A 19 12.41 31.51 -11.18
N ASN A 20 11.50 32.13 -11.94
CA ASN A 20 11.46 33.58 -12.10
C ASN A 20 11.15 34.31 -10.79
N SER A 21 10.26 33.76 -9.96
CA SER A 21 9.95 34.31 -8.64
C SER A 21 11.17 34.25 -7.73
N ILE A 22 11.88 33.11 -7.71
CA ILE A 22 13.12 32.93 -6.94
C ILE A 22 14.20 33.91 -7.42
N LYS A 23 14.37 34.08 -8.74
CA LYS A 23 15.30 35.07 -9.31
C LYS A 23 14.97 36.50 -8.89
N THR A 24 13.69 36.87 -8.86
CA THR A 24 13.24 38.20 -8.42
C THR A 24 13.53 38.40 -6.94
N GLN A 25 13.22 37.42 -6.09
CA GLN A 25 13.52 37.47 -4.65
C GLN A 25 15.03 37.58 -4.38
N ALA A 26 15.86 36.89 -5.17
CA ALA A 26 17.32 36.98 -5.05
C ALA A 26 17.88 38.33 -5.49
N LYS A 27 17.15 39.12 -6.29
CA LYS A 27 17.54 40.51 -6.60
C LYS A 27 17.12 41.48 -5.50
N GLN A 28 16.00 41.20 -4.83
CA GLN A 28 15.43 42.07 -3.81
C GLN A 28 16.06 41.87 -2.43
N HIS A 29 16.53 40.66 -2.11
CA HIS A 29 17.07 40.32 -0.80
C HIS A 29 18.47 39.72 -0.89
N ALA A 30 19.45 40.40 -0.28
CA ALA A 30 20.85 39.95 -0.26
C ALA A 30 21.03 38.62 0.51
N THR A 31 20.30 38.40 1.61
CA THR A 31 20.33 37.13 2.35
C THR A 31 19.83 35.97 1.50
N PHE A 32 18.77 36.20 0.72
CA PHE A 32 18.22 35.20 -0.18
C PHE A 32 19.11 34.96 -1.42
N ARG A 33 19.79 36.01 -1.90
CA ARG A 33 20.84 35.90 -2.92
C ARG A 33 21.94 34.94 -2.46
N ASP A 34 22.48 35.17 -1.27
CA ASP A 34 23.56 34.35 -0.72
C ASP A 34 23.08 32.91 -0.48
N PHE A 35 21.83 32.72 -0.06
CA PHE A 35 21.22 31.39 0.03
C PHE A 35 21.20 30.68 -1.34
N CYS A 36 20.73 31.34 -2.41
CA CYS A 36 20.71 30.77 -3.76
C CYS A 36 22.11 30.44 -4.27
N ILE A 37 23.11 31.30 -4.00
CA ILE A 37 24.51 31.06 -4.35
C ILE A 37 25.03 29.82 -3.60
N ASN A 38 24.76 29.71 -2.30
CA ASN A 38 25.16 28.56 -1.49
C ASN A 38 24.52 27.26 -2.02
N VAL A 39 23.22 27.26 -2.32
CA VAL A 39 22.52 26.11 -2.90
C VAL A 39 23.14 25.71 -4.24
N ALA A 40 23.41 26.67 -5.13
CA ALA A 40 24.04 26.41 -6.41
C ALA A 40 25.43 25.78 -6.26
N GLN A 41 26.24 26.30 -5.33
CA GLN A 41 27.57 25.76 -5.06
C GLN A 41 27.52 24.38 -4.41
N ILE A 42 26.59 24.13 -3.48
CA ILE A 42 26.41 22.80 -2.86
C ILE A 42 26.02 21.78 -3.92
N SER A 43 25.03 22.11 -4.76
CA SER A 43 24.56 21.25 -5.85
C SER A 43 25.70 20.92 -6.81
N HIS A 44 26.46 21.94 -7.25
CA HIS A 44 27.61 21.74 -8.13
C HIS A 44 28.73 20.91 -7.49
N ARG A 45 28.99 21.11 -6.19
CA ARG A 45 29.95 20.30 -5.42
C ARG A 45 29.50 18.86 -5.27
N MET A 46 28.21 18.62 -5.01
CA MET A 46 27.65 17.28 -4.97
C MET A 46 27.81 16.58 -6.32
N GLU A 47 27.46 17.25 -7.42
CA GLU A 47 27.58 16.70 -8.76
C GLU A 47 29.03 16.31 -9.08
N MET A 48 29.98 17.23 -8.82
CA MET A 48 31.39 16.95 -9.07
C MET A 48 31.94 15.84 -8.16
N ASN A 49 31.57 15.85 -6.88
CA ASN A 49 31.95 14.78 -5.95
C ASN A 49 31.40 13.41 -6.39
N MET A 50 30.18 13.37 -6.90
CA MET A 50 29.56 12.15 -7.40
C MET A 50 30.26 11.65 -8.66
N LYS A 51 30.58 12.55 -9.60
CA LYS A 51 31.38 12.23 -10.79
C LYS A 51 32.76 11.70 -10.42
N MET A 52 33.47 12.36 -9.51
CA MET A 52 34.80 11.92 -9.08
C MET A 52 34.76 10.57 -8.35
N LYS A 53 33.78 10.34 -7.48
CA LYS A 53 33.66 9.09 -6.70
C LYS A 53 33.18 7.90 -7.54
N PHE A 54 32.23 8.12 -8.43
CA PHE A 54 31.57 7.03 -9.15
C PHE A 54 32.20 6.75 -10.52
N LEU A 55 32.67 7.80 -11.22
CA LEU A 55 33.20 7.70 -12.59
C LEU A 55 34.73 7.83 -12.64
N GLY A 56 35.40 8.00 -11.49
CA GLY A 56 36.86 8.02 -11.40
C GLY A 56 37.55 9.24 -12.03
N TYR A 57 36.82 10.33 -12.27
CA TYR A 57 37.40 11.57 -12.79
C TYR A 57 38.47 12.14 -11.82
N ARG A 58 39.55 12.72 -12.37
CA ARG A 58 40.60 13.38 -11.58
C ARG A 58 40.02 14.51 -10.73
N LYS A 59 40.58 14.68 -9.53
CA LYS A 59 40.18 15.72 -8.58
C LYS A 59 40.48 17.11 -9.15
N GLU A 60 39.46 17.77 -9.70
CA GLU A 60 39.55 19.11 -10.26
C GLU A 60 39.09 20.17 -9.24
N VAL A 61 39.75 21.34 -9.23
CA VAL A 61 39.42 22.45 -8.33
C VAL A 61 38.10 23.06 -8.75
N ILE A 62 37.08 22.92 -7.90
CA ILE A 62 35.74 23.46 -8.14
C ILE A 62 35.80 24.99 -8.05
N ARG A 63 35.74 25.67 -9.19
CA ARG A 63 35.72 27.14 -9.26
C ARG A 63 34.32 27.64 -8.92
N PRO A 64 34.18 28.59 -7.97
CA PRO A 64 32.88 29.19 -7.69
C PRO A 64 32.37 29.94 -8.93
N LEU A 65 31.09 29.77 -9.25
CA LEU A 65 30.43 30.52 -10.32
C LEU A 65 30.32 31.99 -9.94
N ASN A 66 30.39 32.88 -10.92
CA ASN A 66 30.04 34.29 -10.78
C ASN A 66 28.62 34.40 -10.20
N ASP A 67 28.43 35.28 -9.22
CA ASP A 67 27.19 35.51 -8.47
C ASP A 67 25.94 35.50 -9.35
N THR A 68 25.95 36.17 -10.50
CA THR A 68 24.78 36.21 -11.41
C THR A 68 24.43 34.82 -11.94
N LYS A 69 25.45 34.03 -12.33
CA LYS A 69 25.25 32.65 -12.82
C LYS A 69 24.88 31.71 -11.69
N ALA A 70 25.46 31.90 -10.50
CA ALA A 70 25.14 31.11 -9.33
C ALA A 70 23.69 31.33 -8.88
N ILE A 71 23.17 32.56 -8.92
CA ILE A 71 21.76 32.85 -8.65
C ILE A 71 20.86 32.15 -9.67
N GLU A 72 21.20 32.20 -10.96
CA GLU A 72 20.41 31.55 -12.00
C GLU A 72 20.38 30.03 -11.85
N ALA A 73 21.54 29.42 -11.64
CA ALA A 73 21.66 27.98 -11.41
C ALA A 73 20.94 27.55 -10.12
N GLY A 74 21.09 28.30 -9.04
CA GLY A 74 20.43 28.06 -7.76
C GLY A 74 18.92 28.17 -7.87
N ALA A 75 18.41 29.19 -8.57
CA ALA A 75 16.99 29.38 -8.78
C ALA A 75 16.35 28.25 -9.61
N ASN A 76 17.02 27.81 -10.68
CA ASN A 76 16.55 26.69 -11.48
C ASN A 76 16.51 25.40 -10.63
N PHE A 77 17.60 25.08 -9.94
CA PHE A 77 17.68 23.89 -9.08
C PHE A 77 16.63 23.88 -7.97
N LEU A 78 16.40 25.03 -7.32
CA LEU A 78 15.43 25.17 -6.24
C LEU A 78 13.98 25.03 -6.76
N SER A 79 13.70 25.57 -7.95
CA SER A 79 12.38 25.44 -8.59
C SER A 79 12.05 24.01 -9.02
N GLU A 80 13.03 23.29 -9.57
CA GLU A 80 12.88 21.89 -9.95
C GLU A 80 12.70 21.02 -8.69
N SER A 81 13.54 21.23 -7.69
CA SER A 81 13.47 20.51 -6.40
C SER A 81 12.12 20.72 -5.72
N PHE A 82 11.56 21.93 -5.78
CA PHE A 82 10.23 22.21 -5.22
C PHE A 82 9.14 21.40 -5.92
N ILE A 83 9.13 21.37 -7.25
CA ILE A 83 8.11 20.64 -8.02
C ILE A 83 8.24 19.14 -7.82
N PHE A 84 9.46 18.60 -7.86
CA PHE A 84 9.70 17.18 -7.55
C PHE A 84 9.33 16.86 -6.11
N GLY A 85 9.60 17.75 -5.15
CA GLY A 85 9.23 17.59 -3.75
C GLY A 85 7.72 17.49 -3.56
N VAL A 86 6.95 18.39 -4.19
CA VAL A 86 5.48 18.34 -4.17
C VAL A 86 4.97 17.04 -4.80
N ALA A 87 5.48 16.67 -5.98
CA ALA A 87 5.08 15.44 -6.66
C ALA A 87 5.40 14.19 -5.83
N ALA A 88 6.60 14.09 -5.29
CA ALA A 88 7.03 12.99 -4.44
C ALA A 88 6.19 12.91 -3.16
N SER A 89 5.89 14.06 -2.54
CA SER A 89 5.06 14.12 -1.33
C SER A 89 3.65 13.58 -1.60
N ILE A 90 3.03 13.94 -2.72
CA ILE A 90 1.72 13.41 -3.12
C ILE A 90 1.79 11.89 -3.32
N ILE A 91 2.79 11.40 -4.05
CA ILE A 91 2.97 9.96 -4.30
C ILE A 91 3.20 9.18 -3.00
N LEU A 92 4.01 9.71 -2.08
CA LEU A 92 4.26 9.09 -0.79
C LEU A 92 3.03 9.11 0.11
N ALA A 93 2.29 10.22 0.14
CA ALA A 93 1.05 10.35 0.89
C ALA A 93 -0.02 9.35 0.39
N GLU A 94 -0.17 9.22 -0.92
CA GLU A 94 -1.10 8.24 -1.50
C GLU A 94 -0.66 6.81 -1.19
N ASN A 95 0.62 6.49 -1.35
CA ASN A 95 1.15 5.16 -1.00
C ASN A 95 0.94 4.83 0.48
N TRP A 96 1.13 5.80 1.38
CA TRP A 96 0.89 5.59 2.80
C TRP A 96 -0.59 5.34 3.08
N ARG A 97 -1.49 6.17 2.52
CA ARG A 97 -2.95 5.99 2.62
C ARG A 97 -3.39 4.63 2.07
N SER A 98 -2.84 4.22 0.93
CA SER A 98 -3.16 2.96 0.27
C SER A 98 -2.74 1.74 1.12
N ARG A 99 -1.61 1.84 1.83
CA ARG A 99 -1.18 0.79 2.78
C ARG A 99 -2.09 0.67 4.00
N VAL A 100 -2.67 1.76 4.48
CA VAL A 100 -3.68 1.73 5.54
C VAL A 100 -4.94 1.01 5.04
N SER A 101 -5.45 1.37 3.86
CA SER A 101 -6.64 0.72 3.27
C SER A 101 -6.42 -0.77 2.97
N ALA A 102 -5.20 -1.17 2.57
CA ALA A 102 -4.87 -2.56 2.34
C ALA A 102 -4.86 -3.41 3.64
N ARG A 103 -4.57 -2.80 4.80
CA ARG A 103 -4.65 -3.47 6.10
C ARG A 103 -6.11 -3.72 6.50
N ASP A 104 -6.98 -2.74 6.30
CA ASP A 104 -8.42 -2.89 6.59
C ASP A 104 -9.05 -4.01 5.76
N ARG A 105 -8.65 -4.14 4.49
CA ARG A 105 -9.12 -5.24 3.63
C ARG A 105 -8.65 -6.61 4.12
N ARG A 106 -7.44 -6.73 4.67
CA ARG A 106 -6.95 -8.00 5.22
C ARG A 106 -7.70 -8.38 6.49
N ASN A 107 -7.92 -7.43 7.40
CA ASN A 107 -8.70 -7.67 8.62
C ASN A 107 -10.13 -8.16 8.29
N LEU A 108 -10.80 -7.55 7.30
CA LEU A 108 -12.13 -8.00 6.87
C LEU A 108 -12.14 -9.42 6.29
N VAL A 109 -11.09 -9.82 5.58
CA VAL A 109 -10.97 -11.17 5.03
C VAL A 109 -10.71 -12.18 6.14
N ASP A 110 -9.87 -11.85 7.11
CA ASP A 110 -9.61 -12.70 8.28
C ASP A 110 -10.89 -12.89 9.12
N ASP A 111 -11.65 -11.81 9.40
CA ASP A 111 -12.95 -11.89 10.08
C ASP A 111 -13.95 -12.78 9.33
N SER A 112 -13.94 -12.72 7.99
CA SER A 112 -14.83 -13.53 7.15
C SER A 112 -14.43 -15.01 7.15
N LEU A 113 -13.13 -15.30 7.20
CA LEU A 113 -12.59 -16.64 7.34
C LEU A 113 -12.96 -17.26 8.69
N GLU A 114 -12.79 -16.51 9.78
CA GLU A 114 -13.13 -16.96 11.13
C GLU A 114 -14.63 -17.29 11.26
N LYS A 115 -15.50 -16.47 10.66
CA LYS A 115 -16.95 -16.73 10.60
C LYS A 115 -17.28 -17.99 9.83
N LEU A 116 -16.68 -18.18 8.64
CA LEU A 116 -16.91 -19.37 7.83
C LEU A 116 -16.45 -20.63 8.56
N GLU A 117 -15.29 -20.59 9.22
CA GLU A 117 -14.77 -21.71 9.99
C GLU A 117 -15.72 -22.07 11.14
N THR A 118 -16.22 -21.06 11.86
CA THR A 118 -17.22 -21.23 12.93
C THR A 118 -18.52 -21.84 12.40
N GLU A 119 -19.05 -21.34 11.28
CA GLU A 119 -20.25 -21.90 10.65
C GLU A 119 -20.03 -23.35 10.22
N THR A 120 -18.89 -23.67 9.60
CA THR A 120 -18.58 -25.04 9.18
C THR A 120 -18.48 -25.99 10.37
N ASN A 121 -17.90 -25.56 11.48
CA ASN A 121 -17.83 -26.36 12.71
C ASN A 121 -19.22 -26.58 13.31
N ASN A 122 -20.05 -25.54 13.41
CA ASN A 122 -21.43 -25.65 13.90
C ASN A 122 -22.29 -26.58 13.02
N LEU A 123 -22.15 -26.48 11.70
CA LEU A 123 -22.82 -27.39 10.76
C LEU A 123 -22.35 -28.83 10.96
N ARG A 124 -21.05 -29.03 11.17
CA ARG A 124 -20.47 -30.36 11.40
C ARG A 124 -21.00 -30.98 12.70
N GLU A 125 -21.09 -30.20 13.78
CA GLU A 125 -21.71 -30.62 15.04
C GLU A 125 -23.19 -30.94 14.88
N SER A 126 -23.93 -30.14 14.09
CA SER A 126 -25.34 -30.38 13.80
C SER A 126 -25.55 -31.70 13.05
N ILE A 127 -24.71 -31.97 12.04
CA ILE A 127 -24.74 -33.24 11.29
C ILE A 127 -24.42 -34.41 12.22
N GLN A 128 -23.41 -34.29 13.07
CA GLN A 128 -23.05 -35.34 14.02
C GLN A 128 -24.17 -35.65 15.00
N THR A 129 -24.85 -34.61 15.48
CA THR A 129 -26.02 -34.74 16.37
C THR A 129 -27.18 -35.43 15.66
N MET A 130 -27.48 -35.04 14.42
CA MET A 130 -28.52 -35.68 13.60
C MET A 130 -28.20 -37.14 13.29
N GLN A 131 -26.95 -37.48 12.94
CA GLN A 131 -26.53 -38.86 12.70
C GLN A 131 -26.68 -39.72 13.96
N SER A 132 -26.30 -39.18 15.13
CA SER A 132 -26.47 -39.86 16.42
C SER A 132 -27.95 -40.11 16.73
N GLY A 133 -28.81 -39.13 16.44
CA GLY A 133 -30.26 -39.28 16.53
C GLY A 133 -30.80 -40.36 15.60
N GLN A 134 -30.38 -40.37 14.33
CA GLN A 134 -30.76 -41.41 13.35
C GLN A 134 -30.37 -42.81 13.80
N ALA A 135 -29.15 -43.00 14.33
CA ALA A 135 -28.69 -44.29 14.84
C ALA A 135 -29.56 -44.78 16.00
N SER A 136 -29.92 -43.89 16.94
CA SER A 136 -30.79 -44.25 18.06
C SER A 136 -32.22 -44.61 17.61
N LEU A 137 -32.73 -43.95 16.57
CA LEU A 137 -34.04 -44.24 15.99
C LEU A 137 -34.04 -45.59 15.25
N GLN A 138 -32.96 -45.92 14.53
CA GLN A 138 -32.83 -47.23 13.89
C GLN A 138 -32.82 -48.36 14.92
N SER A 139 -32.05 -48.23 16.00
CA SER A 139 -32.02 -49.22 17.08
C SER A 139 -33.40 -49.43 17.72
N ARG A 140 -34.14 -48.34 17.97
CA ARG A 140 -35.52 -48.42 18.48
C ARG A 140 -36.49 -49.07 17.49
N LEU A 141 -36.31 -48.83 16.19
CA LEU A 141 -37.13 -49.45 15.16
C LEU A 141 -36.88 -50.97 15.11
N GLU A 142 -35.61 -51.38 15.18
CA GLU A 142 -35.22 -52.80 15.22
C GLU A 142 -35.80 -53.52 16.45
N GLU A 143 -35.68 -52.92 17.65
CA GLU A 143 -36.30 -53.45 18.88
C GLU A 143 -37.81 -53.61 18.74
N ALA A 144 -38.51 -52.58 18.27
CA ALA A 144 -39.96 -52.63 18.07
C ALA A 144 -40.39 -53.67 17.03
N THR A 145 -39.60 -53.86 15.95
CA THR A 145 -39.87 -54.91 14.97
C THR A 145 -39.65 -56.31 15.55
N GLN A 146 -38.60 -56.52 16.36
CA GLN A 146 -38.35 -57.79 17.04
C GLN A 146 -39.46 -58.14 18.04
N GLU A 147 -39.90 -57.17 18.85
CA GLU A 147 -41.02 -57.36 19.78
C GLU A 147 -42.29 -57.74 19.03
N ASN A 148 -42.60 -57.07 17.92
CA ASN A 148 -43.76 -57.42 17.10
C ASN A 148 -43.65 -58.84 16.50
N GLU A 149 -42.45 -59.25 16.08
CA GLU A 149 -42.22 -60.59 15.56
C GLU A 149 -42.39 -61.67 16.64
N GLN A 150 -41.92 -61.40 17.86
CA GLN A 150 -42.11 -62.28 19.01
C GLN A 150 -43.59 -62.41 19.38
N LEU A 151 -44.31 -61.29 19.45
CA LEU A 151 -45.75 -61.28 19.71
C LEU A 151 -46.53 -62.06 18.63
N ARG A 152 -46.16 -61.92 17.36
CA ARG A 152 -46.74 -62.71 16.27
C ARG A 152 -46.52 -64.22 16.45
N LYS A 153 -45.31 -64.64 16.80
CA LYS A 153 -45.01 -66.07 17.06
C LYS A 153 -45.81 -66.61 18.24
N MET A 154 -45.95 -65.85 19.33
CA MET A 154 -46.79 -66.24 20.47
C MET A 154 -48.27 -66.33 20.09
N LEU A 155 -48.75 -65.45 19.20
CA LEU A 155 -50.13 -65.49 18.72
C LEU A 155 -50.41 -66.75 17.87
N ASP A 156 -49.49 -67.12 16.97
CA ASP A 156 -49.58 -68.33 16.15
C ASP A 156 -49.51 -69.62 17.01
N GLU A 157 -48.80 -69.61 18.13
CA GLU A 157 -48.75 -70.75 19.07
C GLU A 157 -50.04 -70.92 19.90
N VAL A 158 -50.84 -69.87 20.07
CA VAL A 158 -52.06 -69.87 20.90
C VAL A 158 -53.35 -70.10 20.08
N SER A 159 -53.27 -69.99 18.74
CA SER A 159 -54.42 -70.16 17.83
C SER A 159 -54.28 -71.43 16.95
N PRO A 160 -54.71 -72.62 17.41
CA PRO A 160 -54.93 -73.79 16.55
C PRO A 160 -56.18 -73.69 15.66
#